data_AF-G7WQW4-F1
#
_entry.id   AF-G7WQW4-F1
#
_cell.length_a   1.000
_cell.length_b   1.000
_cell.length_c   1.000
_cell.angle_alpha   90.00
_cell.angle_beta   90.00
_cell.angle_gamma   90.00
#
_symmetry.space_group_name_H-M   'P 1'
#
loop_
_entity.id
_entity.type
_entity.pdbx_description
1 polymer ?
#
loop_
_entity_poly.entity_id
_entity_poly.type
_entity_poly.pdbx_seq_one_letter_code
_entity_poly.pdbx_strand_id
1 'polypeptide(L)'
;MIGEDIEGTSKGIPEGYELWITVYPDGVNRHFPQDKRNLPIIMMANGDWTAEAVIGSPPDHDMEFKLYAILADETANAEILEYLDGCIVNESWPGLEQLPDGAEIYDYVTVIRE
;
A
#
# COMPACT_ATOMS: atom_id res chain seq x y z
N MET A 1 3.10 7.57 -14.64
CA MET A 1 3.03 6.55 -13.57
C MET A 1 3.73 5.31 -14.08
N ILE A 2 4.51 4.64 -13.24
CA ILE A 2 5.15 3.37 -13.57
C ILE A 2 4.60 2.34 -12.59
N GLY A 3 3.94 1.32 -13.14
CA GLY A 3 3.44 0.19 -12.38
C GLY A 3 4.55 -0.84 -12.21
N GLU A 4 4.76 -1.27 -10.99
CA GLU A 4 5.77 -2.25 -10.59
C GLU A 4 5.05 -3.43 -9.92
N ASP A 5 5.48 -4.64 -10.24
CA ASP A 5 5.04 -5.84 -9.52
C ASP A 5 5.84 -5.98 -8.23
N ILE A 6 5.14 -6.08 -7.11
CA ILE A 6 5.70 -6.34 -5.78
C ILE A 6 5.37 -7.78 -5.41
N GLU A 7 6.39 -8.53 -5.02
CA GLU A 7 6.22 -9.89 -4.52
C GLU A 7 6.66 -9.96 -3.06
N GLY A 8 6.02 -10.84 -2.30
CA GLY A 8 6.42 -11.09 -0.92
C GLY A 8 5.86 -12.39 -0.38
N THR A 9 6.31 -12.73 0.82
CA THR A 9 5.84 -13.88 1.58
C THR A 9 5.51 -13.42 3.00
N SER A 10 4.30 -13.70 3.47
CA SER A 10 3.85 -13.33 4.81
C SER A 10 3.51 -14.57 5.64
N LYS A 11 3.77 -14.51 6.95
CA LYS A 11 3.43 -15.58 7.89
C LYS A 11 2.97 -14.99 9.23
N GLY A 12 1.99 -15.64 9.85
CA GLY A 12 1.50 -15.22 11.17
C GLY A 12 0.68 -13.93 11.14
N ILE A 13 -0.04 -13.66 10.05
CA ILE A 13 -1.05 -12.58 10.03
C ILE A 13 -2.15 -12.95 11.04
N PRO A 14 -2.46 -12.09 12.02
CA PRO A 14 -3.52 -12.37 12.99
C PRO A 14 -4.88 -12.51 12.32
N GLU A 15 -5.77 -13.29 12.95
CA GLU A 15 -7.16 -13.39 12.49
C GLU A 15 -7.84 -12.01 12.56
N GLY A 16 -8.58 -11.65 11.50
CA GLY A 16 -9.25 -10.35 11.40
C GLY A 16 -8.37 -9.20 10.88
N TYR A 17 -7.11 -9.48 10.52
CA TYR A 17 -6.24 -8.51 9.87
C TYR A 17 -6.06 -8.81 8.39
N GLU A 18 -6.05 -7.74 7.60
CA GLU A 18 -5.81 -7.76 6.16
C GLU A 18 -4.47 -7.10 5.83
N LEU A 19 -3.77 -7.62 4.83
CA LEU A 19 -2.48 -7.10 4.40
C LEU A 19 -2.67 -6.09 3.25
N TRP A 20 -2.03 -4.94 3.35
CA TRP A 20 -2.02 -3.91 2.30
C TRP A 20 -0.60 -3.44 2.00
N ILE A 21 -0.37 -2.97 0.77
CA ILE A 21 0.80 -2.16 0.44
C ILE A 21 0.40 -0.69 0.39
N THR A 22 1.23 0.16 0.98
CA THR A 22 1.17 1.60 0.79
C THR A 22 2.52 2.14 0.33
N VAL A 23 2.49 2.96 -0.72
CA VAL A 23 3.67 3.70 -1.22
C VAL A 23 3.79 5.00 -0.42
N TYR A 24 5.00 5.34 -0.02
CA TYR A 24 5.32 6.54 0.73
C TYR A 24 6.53 7.24 0.08
N PRO A 25 6.29 8.20 -0.82
CA PRO A 25 7.35 8.97 -1.47
C PRO A 25 8.03 9.91 -0.47
N ASP A 26 9.36 9.99 -0.52
CA ASP A 26 10.12 10.94 0.29
C ASP A 26 9.72 12.40 -0.02
N GLY A 27 9.67 13.25 0.99
CA GLY A 27 9.24 14.65 0.85
C GLY A 27 7.73 14.90 0.63
N VAL A 28 6.95 13.92 0.16
CA VAL A 28 5.47 14.02 0.09
C VAL A 28 4.83 13.73 1.45
N ASN A 29 5.46 12.84 2.23
CA ASN A 29 5.07 12.47 3.59
C ASN A 29 3.61 12.00 3.73
N ARG A 30 3.14 11.19 2.77
CA ARG A 30 1.79 10.62 2.76
C ARG A 30 1.81 9.16 2.35
N HIS A 31 0.88 8.39 2.88
CA HIS A 31 0.61 7.01 2.54
C HIS A 31 -0.35 6.95 1.34
N PHE A 32 0.05 6.22 0.31
CA PHE A 32 -0.78 5.93 -0.85
C PHE A 32 -1.05 4.43 -0.87
N PRO A 33 -2.11 3.94 -0.18
CA PRO A 33 -2.57 2.57 -0.33
C PRO A 33 -2.71 2.20 -1.80
N GLN A 34 -2.16 1.05 -2.18
CA GLN A 34 -2.18 0.56 -3.55
C GLN A 34 -3.36 -0.37 -3.73
N ASP A 35 -4.05 -0.19 -4.85
CA ASP A 35 -5.24 -0.96 -5.17
C ASP A 35 -5.05 -1.70 -6.50
N LYS A 36 -5.27 -3.00 -6.47
CA LYS A 36 -5.66 -3.72 -7.68
C LYS A 36 -7.12 -4.10 -7.48
N ARG A 37 -8.02 -3.12 -7.60
CA ARG A 37 -9.51 -3.22 -7.50
C ARG A 37 -10.12 -3.02 -6.10
N ASN A 38 -9.57 -2.14 -5.26
CA ASN A 38 -10.05 -1.93 -3.88
C ASN A 38 -10.13 -3.22 -3.06
N LEU A 39 -9.08 -4.02 -3.12
CA LEU A 39 -9.00 -5.27 -2.36
C LEU A 39 -7.67 -5.33 -1.63
N PRO A 40 -7.65 -5.90 -0.41
CA PRO A 40 -6.41 -6.23 0.27
C PRO A 40 -5.62 -7.27 -0.53
N ILE A 41 -4.35 -7.44 -0.14
CA ILE A 41 -3.48 -8.44 -0.75
C ILE A 41 -4.04 -9.85 -0.52
N ILE A 42 -4.29 -10.56 -1.61
CA ILE A 42 -4.74 -11.95 -1.57
C ILE A 42 -3.51 -12.85 -1.42
N MET A 43 -3.38 -13.48 -0.26
CA MET A 43 -2.29 -14.40 0.05
C MET A 43 -2.61 -15.83 -0.39
N MET A 44 -1.65 -16.48 -1.04
CA MET A 44 -1.73 -17.90 -1.39
C MET A 44 -1.55 -18.78 -0.14
N ALA A 45 -1.96 -20.05 -0.23
CA ALA A 45 -1.91 -20.99 0.90
C ALA A 45 -0.50 -21.22 1.48
N ASN A 46 0.56 -20.93 0.72
CA ASN A 46 1.96 -21.01 1.14
C ASN A 46 2.49 -19.71 1.78
N GLY A 47 1.68 -18.65 1.83
CA GLY A 47 2.04 -17.33 2.34
C GLY A 47 2.53 -16.35 1.26
N ASP A 48 2.72 -16.80 0.02
CA ASP A 48 3.18 -15.94 -1.06
C ASP A 48 2.07 -15.04 -1.58
N TRP A 49 2.43 -13.85 -2.03
CA TRP A 49 1.52 -12.90 -2.62
C TRP A 49 2.22 -12.00 -3.63
N THR A 50 1.40 -11.40 -4.49
CA THR A 50 1.83 -10.41 -5.47
C THR A 50 0.88 -9.22 -5.43
N ALA A 51 1.42 -8.01 -5.49
CA ALA A 51 0.68 -6.76 -5.60
C ALA A 51 1.24 -5.94 -6.75
N GLU A 52 0.46 -4.99 -7.25
CA GLU A 52 0.94 -4.00 -8.20
C GLU A 52 0.95 -2.65 -7.49
N ALA A 53 2.02 -1.88 -7.66
CA ALA A 53 2.14 -0.55 -7.08
C ALA A 53 2.61 0.47 -8.12
N VAL A 54 2.06 1.66 -8.04
CA VAL A 54 2.53 2.80 -8.81
C VAL A 54 3.64 3.51 -8.02
N ILE A 55 4.87 3.36 -8.48
CA ILE A 55 6.05 3.96 -7.85
C ILE A 55 6.54 5.12 -8.70
N GLY A 56 6.08 6.31 -8.36
CA GLY A 56 6.49 7.55 -9.01
C GLY A 56 6.19 7.65 -10.51
N SER A 57 6.89 8.55 -11.17
CA SER A 57 6.77 8.91 -12.56
C SER A 57 8.15 9.14 -13.19
N PRO A 58 8.29 9.18 -14.53
CA PRO A 58 9.60 9.33 -15.17
C PRO A 58 10.47 10.52 -14.69
N PRO A 59 9.90 11.67 -14.28
CA PRO A 59 10.68 12.76 -13.68
C PRO A 59 11.26 12.50 -12.28
N ASP A 60 10.78 11.48 -11.56
CA ASP A 60 11.15 11.20 -10.17
C ASP A 60 12.46 10.40 -10.05
N HIS A 61 13.42 10.66 -10.94
CA HIS A 61 14.74 10.04 -10.92
C HIS A 61 15.49 10.41 -9.63
N ASP A 62 16.17 9.42 -9.04
CA ASP A 62 16.83 9.47 -7.72
C ASP A 62 15.88 9.72 -6.52
N MET A 63 14.56 9.70 -6.72
CA MET A 63 13.63 9.84 -5.61
C MET A 63 13.50 8.53 -4.83
N GLU A 64 13.51 8.64 -3.50
CA GLU A 64 13.28 7.52 -2.59
C GLU A 64 11.78 7.30 -2.35
N PHE A 65 11.38 6.05 -2.35
CA PHE A 65 10.03 5.59 -2.01
C PHE A 65 10.13 4.48 -0.98
N LYS A 66 9.30 4.53 0.05
CA LYS A 66 9.11 3.40 0.96
C LYS A 66 7.84 2.67 0.60
N LEU A 67 7.94 1.35 0.47
CA LEU A 67 6.80 0.46 0.31
C LEU A 67 6.56 -0.18 1.67
N TYR A 68 5.50 0.23 2.36
CA TYR A 68 5.12 -0.38 3.63
C TYR A 68 4.10 -1.48 3.37
N ALA A 69 4.39 -2.67 3.89
CA ALA A 69 3.40 -3.68 4.16
C ALA A 69 2.72 -3.32 5.49
N ILE A 70 1.40 -3.17 5.48
CA ILE A 70 0.62 -2.84 6.69
C ILE A 70 -0.40 -3.93 6.97
N LEU A 71 -0.61 -4.23 8.25
CA LEU A 71 -1.74 -5.04 8.70
C LEU A 71 -2.83 -4.07 9.15
N ALA A 72 -4.03 -4.24 8.60
CA ALA A 72 -5.20 -3.45 8.93
C ALA A 72 -6.25 -4.35 9.59
N ASP A 73 -6.69 -3.99 10.79
CA ASP A 73 -7.87 -4.62 11.38
C ASP A 73 -9.14 -4.26 10.60
N GLU A 74 -10.30 -4.76 11.04
CA GLU A 74 -11.60 -4.51 10.39
C GLU A 74 -11.91 -3.00 10.23
N THR A 75 -11.54 -2.18 11.21
CA THR A 75 -11.82 -0.73 11.21
C THR A 75 -10.91 -0.03 10.20
N ALA A 76 -9.60 -0.28 10.29
CA ALA A 76 -8.63 0.29 9.38
C ALA A 76 -8.87 -0.16 7.93
N ASN A 77 -9.27 -1.42 7.73
CA ASN A 77 -9.58 -1.96 6.41
C ASN A 77 -10.79 -1.22 5.78
N ALA A 78 -11.83 -0.95 6.58
CA ALA A 78 -12.98 -0.18 6.10
C ALA A 78 -12.59 1.26 5.71
N GLU A 79 -11.75 1.93 6.50
CA GLU A 79 -11.26 3.28 6.19
C GLU A 79 -10.38 3.32 4.93
N ILE A 80 -9.51 2.33 4.74
CA ILE A 80 -8.70 2.20 3.52
C ILE A 80 -9.61 2.03 2.30
N LEU A 81 -10.63 1.17 2.39
CA LEU A 81 -11.58 0.96 1.31
C LEU A 81 -12.39 2.21 1.00
N GLU A 82 -12.86 2.94 2.01
CA GLU A 82 -13.57 4.22 1.83
C GLU A 82 -12.68 5.28 1.15
N TYR A 83 -11.41 5.38 1.58
CA TYR A 83 -10.43 6.25 0.93
C TYR A 83 -10.26 5.89 -0.55
N LEU A 84 -10.08 4.62 -0.87
CA LEU A 84 -9.86 4.15 -2.25
C LEU A 84 -11.10 4.39 -3.13
N ASP A 85 -12.30 4.10 -2.62
CA ASP A 85 -13.57 4.42 -3.29
C ASP A 85 -13.68 5.92 -3.59
N GLY A 86 -13.36 6.76 -2.60
CA GLY A 86 -13.32 8.20 -2.77
C GLY A 86 -12.32 8.65 -3.83
N CYS A 87 -11.15 8.01 -3.91
CA CYS A 87 -10.15 8.34 -4.91
C CYS A 87 -10.61 8.00 -6.33
N ILE A 88 -11.24 6.84 -6.51
CA ILE A 88 -11.78 6.39 -7.81
C ILE A 88 -12.91 7.30 -8.28
N VAL A 89 -13.85 7.63 -7.38
CA VAL A 89 -14.99 8.50 -7.72
C VAL A 89 -14.55 9.91 -8.13
N ASN A 90 -13.52 10.44 -7.47
CA ASN A 90 -13.04 11.80 -7.70
C ASN A 90 -11.85 11.88 -8.68
N GLU A 91 -11.35 10.74 -9.16
CA GLU A 91 -10.11 10.63 -9.95
C GLU A 91 -8.93 11.38 -9.29
N SER A 92 -8.83 11.30 -7.97
CA SER A 92 -7.85 12.05 -7.17
C SER A 92 -7.35 11.25 -5.98
N TRP A 93 -6.03 11.12 -5.85
CA TRP A 93 -5.37 10.39 -4.76
C TRP A 93 -4.58 11.37 -3.90
N PRO A 94 -5.21 12.03 -2.90
CA PRO A 94 -4.53 13.00 -2.06
C PRO A 94 -3.51 12.38 -1.10
N GLY A 95 -3.58 11.06 -0.88
CA GLY A 95 -2.76 10.36 0.11
C GLY A 95 -3.25 10.57 1.53
N LEU A 96 -3.09 9.54 2.36
CA LEU A 96 -3.37 9.57 3.79
C LEU A 96 -2.21 10.21 4.54
N GLU A 97 -2.48 11.17 5.42
CA GLU A 97 -1.44 11.83 6.22
C GLU A 97 -0.82 10.90 7.27
N GLN A 98 -1.63 9.97 7.76
CA GLN A 98 -1.25 8.90 8.69
C GLN A 98 -2.03 7.65 8.33
N LEU A 99 -1.55 6.49 8.79
CA LEU A 99 -2.33 5.26 8.70
C LEU A 99 -3.61 5.37 9.56
N PRO A 100 -4.73 4.76 9.14
CA PRO A 100 -5.94 4.67 9.96
C PRO A 100 -5.68 4.03 11.33
N ASP A 101 -6.51 4.36 12.31
CA ASP A 101 -6.48 3.66 13.60
C ASP A 101 -6.79 2.17 13.37
N GLY A 102 -5.97 1.28 13.93
CA GLY A 102 -6.07 -0.17 13.69
C GLY A 102 -5.18 -0.68 12.54
N ALA A 103 -4.46 0.21 11.84
CA ALA A 103 -3.40 -0.17 10.92
C ALA A 103 -2.01 -0.08 11.58
N GLU A 104 -1.18 -1.10 11.34
CA GLU A 104 0.21 -1.14 11.79
C GLU A 104 1.16 -1.50 10.66
N ILE A 105 2.37 -0.93 10.69
CA ILE A 105 3.43 -1.31 9.75
C ILE A 105 3.95 -2.69 10.15
N TYR A 106 3.82 -3.64 9.21
CA TYR A 106 4.32 -5.00 9.34
C TYR A 106 5.79 -5.09 8.93
N ASP A 107 6.11 -4.53 7.77
CA ASP A 107 7.45 -4.50 7.19
C ASP A 107 7.56 -3.37 6.16
N TYR A 108 8.76 -3.06 5.70
CA TYR A 108 8.95 -2.14 4.59
C TYR A 108 10.22 -2.41 3.79
N VAL A 109 10.18 -1.97 2.53
CA VAL A 109 11.37 -1.88 1.69
C VAL A 109 11.54 -0.47 1.16
N THR A 110 12.79 -0.06 0.95
CA THR A 110 13.14 1.21 0.31
C THR A 110 13.46 0.95 -1.15
N VAL A 111 12.84 1.73 -2.04
CA VAL A 111 13.05 1.72 -3.49
C VAL A 111 13.59 3.08 -3.91
N ILE A 112 14.65 3.08 -4.70
CA ILE A 112 15.18 4.30 -5.33
C ILE A 112 14.96 4.15 -6.84
N ARG A 113 14.41 5.18 -7.47
CA ARG A 113 14.24 5.19 -8.93
C ARG A 113 15.56 5.54 -9.60
N GLU A 114 16.07 4.61 -10.40
CA GLU A 114 17.13 4.85 -11.40
C GLU A 114 16.56 5.37 -12.73
#